data_AF-A0AAW0XSF7-F1
#
_entry.id   AF-A0AAW0XSF7-F1
#
_cell.length_a   1.000
_cell.length_b   1.000
_cell.length_c   1.000
_cell.angle_alpha   90.00
_cell.angle_beta   90.00
_cell.angle_gamma   90.00
#
_symmetry.space_group_name_H-M   'P 1'
#
loop_
_entity.id
_entity.type
_entity.pdbx_description
1 polymer ?
#
loop_
_entity_poly.entity_id
_entity_poly.type
_entity_poly.pdbx_seq_one_letter_code
_entity_poly.pdbx_strand_id
1 'polypeptide(L)'
;PLEWIINTPSHHRVHHGANKWCLDKNYAGVFIIWDRMFGTFEPERKGEKIAYGLVDQPQSNNVIWLQFFYLVEVFRKAASKSTIGDVLRALFYGPGWCPGSPRLGDPDSFPDATASRIKYNPKLPLWEQVYVTLHFLIVLIVQQVLTLQLMSFSWLTVLVYIVFILASVGIIGAMYDGWWWAPLAEAARCAAYVVYARATPVTALPLLDTVLLTYFAVSTLVWASESLTLLGLTEKTAKLQ
;
A
#
# COMPACT_ATOMS: atom_id res chain seq x y z
N PRO A 1 -0.26 2.44 -36.57
CA PRO A 1 -1.38 3.40 -36.71
C PRO A 1 -2.09 3.71 -35.38
N LEU A 2 -2.54 2.70 -34.62
CA LEU A 2 -3.27 2.92 -33.36
C LEU A 2 -2.42 3.55 -32.25
N GLU A 3 -1.12 3.29 -32.22
CA GLU A 3 -0.15 3.89 -31.27
C GLU A 3 -0.02 5.42 -31.36
N TRP A 4 -0.59 6.04 -32.40
CA TRP A 4 -0.63 7.51 -32.50
C TRP A 4 -1.77 8.10 -31.67
N ILE A 5 -2.82 7.31 -31.40
CA ILE A 5 -4.07 7.77 -30.78
C ILE A 5 -4.28 7.09 -29.42
N ILE A 6 -3.94 5.80 -29.29
CA ILE A 6 -4.24 4.96 -28.12
C ILE A 6 -2.95 4.66 -27.33
N ASN A 7 -3.07 4.63 -26.00
CA ASN A 7 -2.03 4.15 -25.11
C ASN A 7 -1.80 2.64 -25.32
N THR A 8 -0.56 2.26 -25.65
CA THR A 8 -0.16 0.86 -25.89
C THR A 8 0.59 0.32 -24.67
N PRO A 9 0.72 -1.01 -24.52
CA PRO A 9 1.58 -1.57 -23.48
C PRO A 9 3.02 -1.01 -23.50
N SER A 10 3.54 -0.61 -24.66
CA SER A 10 4.85 0.04 -24.77
C SER A 10 4.89 1.43 -24.14
N HIS A 11 3.90 2.29 -24.44
CA HIS A 11 3.83 3.63 -23.82
C HIS A 11 3.63 3.54 -22.31
N HIS A 12 2.81 2.58 -21.86
CA HIS A 12 2.55 2.34 -20.44
C HIS A 12 3.77 1.80 -19.69
N ARG A 13 4.66 1.03 -20.35
CA ARG A 13 5.96 0.65 -19.75
C ARG A 13 6.83 1.86 -19.47
N VAL A 14 6.91 2.82 -20.41
CA VAL A 14 7.65 4.07 -20.21
C VAL A 14 7.04 4.87 -19.06
N HIS A 15 5.71 4.97 -18.98
CA HIS A 15 5.03 5.62 -17.86
C HIS A 15 5.41 5.03 -16.48
N HIS A 16 5.60 3.71 -16.40
CA HIS A 16 6.01 3.02 -15.18
C HIS A 16 7.53 2.96 -14.96
N GLY A 17 8.31 3.61 -15.82
CA GLY A 17 9.77 3.64 -15.73
C GLY A 17 10.28 4.73 -14.80
N ALA A 18 11.25 4.37 -13.97
CA ALA A 18 12.00 5.26 -13.10
C ALA A 18 13.30 5.78 -13.75
N ASN A 19 13.65 5.31 -14.95
CA ASN A 19 14.78 5.86 -15.71
C ASN A 19 14.53 7.34 -15.98
N LYS A 20 15.57 8.17 -16.00
CA LYS A 20 15.46 9.61 -16.24
C LYS A 20 14.66 9.95 -17.50
N TRP A 21 14.82 9.18 -18.58
CA TRP A 21 14.09 9.40 -19.82
C TRP A 21 12.61 8.98 -19.77
N CYS A 22 12.23 8.16 -18.80
CA CYS A 22 10.86 7.74 -18.55
C CYS A 22 10.09 8.70 -17.62
N LEU A 23 10.80 9.52 -16.83
CA LEU A 23 10.18 10.40 -15.86
C LEU A 23 9.32 11.45 -16.54
N ASP A 24 8.14 11.66 -15.96
CA ASP A 24 7.19 12.66 -16.42
C ASP A 24 6.76 12.50 -17.89
N LYS A 25 6.62 11.23 -18.33
CA LYS A 25 6.18 10.85 -19.67
C LYS A 25 4.91 10.01 -19.68
N ASN A 26 4.18 10.07 -20.79
CA ASN A 26 3.07 9.19 -21.16
C ASN A 26 1.97 9.10 -20.09
N TYR A 27 1.43 10.23 -19.65
CA TYR A 27 0.43 10.33 -18.59
C TYR A 27 -0.96 9.83 -18.99
N ALA A 28 -1.32 9.88 -20.28
CA ALA A 28 -2.68 9.62 -20.71
C ALA A 28 -3.04 8.14 -20.62
N GLY A 29 -4.00 7.77 -19.78
CA GLY A 29 -4.37 6.37 -19.54
C GLY A 29 -4.98 5.64 -20.75
N VAL A 30 -5.72 6.34 -21.62
CA VAL A 30 -6.41 5.73 -22.78
C VAL A 30 -5.92 6.30 -24.11
N PHE A 31 -5.87 7.62 -24.26
CA PHE A 31 -5.53 8.27 -25.53
C PHE A 31 -4.17 8.97 -25.47
N ILE A 32 -3.14 8.37 -26.05
CA ILE A 32 -1.76 8.91 -26.07
C ILE A 32 -1.64 10.21 -26.90
N ILE A 33 -2.67 10.54 -27.68
CA ILE A 33 -2.70 11.80 -28.44
C ILE A 33 -2.49 13.03 -27.54
N TRP A 34 -2.96 12.98 -26.29
CA TRP A 34 -2.78 14.07 -25.34
C TRP A 34 -1.31 14.28 -25.02
N ASP A 35 -0.55 13.22 -24.74
CA ASP A 35 0.88 13.31 -24.49
C ASP A 35 1.65 13.86 -25.70
N ARG A 36 1.20 13.53 -26.91
CA ARG A 36 1.80 14.07 -28.14
C ARG A 36 1.50 15.57 -28.30
N MET A 37 0.27 15.98 -28.02
CA MET A 37 -0.16 17.39 -28.11
C MET A 37 0.51 18.27 -27.04
N PHE A 38 0.70 17.75 -25.83
CA PHE A 38 1.27 18.49 -24.70
C PHE A 38 2.78 18.26 -24.49
N GLY A 39 3.43 17.47 -25.35
CA GLY A 39 4.88 17.29 -25.36
C GLY A 39 5.43 16.36 -24.27
N THR A 40 4.58 15.51 -23.68
CA THR A 40 4.96 14.51 -22.66
C THR A 40 5.08 13.09 -23.24
N PHE A 41 4.91 12.93 -24.55
CA PHE A 41 5.09 11.65 -25.23
C PHE A 41 6.57 11.25 -25.29
N GLU A 42 6.87 10.00 -24.92
CA GLU A 42 8.17 9.37 -25.13
C GLU A 42 7.97 7.92 -25.61
N PRO A 43 8.55 7.52 -26.76
CA PRO A 43 8.52 6.15 -27.22
C PRO A 43 9.48 5.28 -26.40
N GLU A 44 9.17 3.98 -26.27
CA GLU A 44 10.10 3.05 -25.66
C GLU A 44 11.37 2.92 -26.50
N ARG A 45 12.53 3.12 -25.86
CA ARG A 45 13.84 3.09 -26.52
C ARG A 45 14.33 1.66 -26.68
N LYS A 46 14.65 1.27 -27.91
CA LYS A 46 15.21 -0.06 -28.21
C LYS A 46 16.60 -0.19 -27.59
N GLY A 47 16.83 -1.29 -26.87
CA GLY A 47 18.13 -1.58 -26.25
C GLY A 47 18.29 -1.02 -24.83
N GLU A 48 17.39 -0.14 -24.37
CA GLU A 48 17.38 0.36 -23.01
C GLU A 48 16.39 -0.44 -22.15
N LYS A 49 16.86 -0.98 -21.03
CA LYS A 49 15.99 -1.69 -20.09
C LYS A 49 15.31 -0.71 -19.14
N ILE A 50 13.98 -0.82 -19.03
CA ILE A 50 13.19 0.00 -18.12
C ILE A 50 13.33 -0.51 -16.69
N ALA A 51 13.69 0.40 -15.78
CA ALA A 51 13.68 0.20 -14.34
C ALA A 51 12.29 0.55 -13.80
N TYR A 52 11.50 -0.46 -13.41
CA TYR A 52 10.12 -0.21 -12.97
C TYR A 52 10.02 0.36 -11.55
N GLY A 53 8.96 1.13 -11.33
CA GLY A 53 8.54 1.65 -10.03
C GLY A 53 8.86 3.13 -9.89
N LEU A 54 8.98 3.60 -8.65
CA LEU A 54 9.32 4.98 -8.33
C LEU A 54 10.84 5.17 -8.28
N VAL A 55 11.30 6.42 -8.38
CA VAL A 55 12.71 6.78 -8.14
C VAL A 55 13.10 6.34 -6.73
N ASP A 56 12.31 6.76 -5.74
CA ASP A 56 12.39 6.31 -4.35
C ASP A 56 11.38 5.20 -4.09
N GLN A 57 11.85 3.97 -3.92
CA GLN A 57 10.98 2.81 -3.73
C GLN A 57 10.59 2.65 -2.27
N PRO A 58 9.28 2.79 -1.90
CA PRO A 58 8.82 2.48 -0.56
C PRO A 58 9.06 0.98 -0.32
N GLN A 59 9.97 0.66 0.61
CA GLN A 59 10.33 -0.71 0.97
C GLN A 59 9.25 -1.33 1.87
N SER A 60 8.06 -1.58 1.30
CA SER A 60 6.88 -2.05 2.04
C SER A 60 5.90 -2.77 1.11
N ASN A 61 5.21 -3.78 1.64
CA ASN A 61 4.06 -4.44 1.01
C ASN A 61 2.72 -4.00 1.63
N ASN A 62 2.76 -3.11 2.62
CA ASN A 62 1.56 -2.60 3.26
C ASN A 62 0.75 -1.70 2.31
N VAL A 63 -0.38 -2.22 1.83
CA VAL A 63 -1.21 -1.52 0.84
C VAL A 63 -1.71 -0.16 1.33
N ILE A 64 -1.98 0.01 2.63
CA ILE A 64 -2.43 1.28 3.20
C ILE A 64 -1.27 2.28 3.20
N TRP A 65 -0.10 1.86 3.67
CA TRP A 65 1.10 2.70 3.62
C TRP A 65 1.46 3.12 2.20
N LEU A 66 1.40 2.19 1.25
CA LEU A 66 1.70 2.47 -0.16
C LEU A 66 0.74 3.50 -0.79
N GLN A 67 -0.48 3.69 -0.25
CA GLN A 67 -1.38 4.78 -0.69
C GLN A 67 -0.99 6.14 -0.12
N PHE A 68 -0.42 6.20 1.09
CA PHE A 68 -0.26 7.45 1.83
C PHE A 68 1.19 7.90 2.05
N PHE A 69 2.19 7.03 1.89
CA PHE A 69 3.59 7.35 2.24
C PHE A 69 4.07 8.63 1.57
N TYR A 70 3.74 8.81 0.29
CA TYR A 70 4.15 9.98 -0.47
C TYR A 70 3.50 11.27 0.02
N LEU A 71 2.23 11.21 0.45
CA LEU A 71 1.57 12.35 1.09
C LEU A 71 2.27 12.74 2.40
N VAL A 72 2.71 11.75 3.18
CA VAL A 72 3.49 11.98 4.39
C VAL A 72 4.84 12.64 4.04
N GLU A 73 5.54 12.19 2.99
CA GLU A 73 6.78 12.83 2.54
C GLU A 73 6.58 14.28 2.10
N VAL A 74 5.49 14.58 1.38
CA VAL A 74 5.13 15.95 0.98
C VAL A 74 4.92 16.84 2.21
N PHE A 75 4.19 16.37 3.21
CA PHE A 75 3.99 17.13 4.45
C PHE A 75 5.27 17.29 5.28
N ARG A 76 6.12 16.26 5.37
CA ARG A 76 7.43 16.37 6.04
C ARG A 76 8.33 17.37 5.33
N LYS A 77 8.37 17.33 3.99
CA LYS A 77 9.11 18.27 3.16
C LYS A 77 8.61 19.70 3.39
N ALA A 78 7.30 19.91 3.43
CA ALA A 78 6.70 21.22 3.70
C ALA A 78 7.04 21.72 5.12
N ALA A 79 6.89 20.88 6.14
CA ALA A 79 7.24 21.20 7.52
C ALA A 79 8.73 21.50 7.74
N SER A 80 9.62 20.99 6.88
CA SER A 80 11.05 21.27 6.92
C SER A 80 11.44 22.68 6.43
N LYS A 81 10.51 23.46 5.86
CA LYS A 81 10.82 24.76 5.25
C LYS A 81 10.67 25.91 6.23
N SER A 82 11.58 26.88 6.12
CA SER A 82 11.64 28.04 7.02
C SER A 82 10.70 29.19 6.64
N THR A 83 10.20 29.21 5.40
CA THR A 83 9.31 30.29 4.92
C THR A 83 7.96 29.74 4.49
N ILE A 84 6.89 30.49 4.73
CA ILE A 84 5.53 30.12 4.28
C ILE A 84 5.48 29.92 2.77
N GLY A 85 6.22 30.74 2.01
CA GLY A 85 6.33 30.59 0.56
C GLY A 85 6.91 29.23 0.15
N ASP A 86 7.95 28.76 0.84
CA ASP A 86 8.56 27.46 0.55
C ASP A 86 7.74 26.28 1.08
N VAL A 87 6.99 26.46 2.17
CA VAL A 87 5.97 25.50 2.62
C VAL A 87 4.95 25.28 1.51
N LEU A 88 4.37 26.36 0.97
CA LEU A 88 3.39 26.27 -0.12
C LEU A 88 4.00 25.65 -1.38
N ARG A 89 5.22 26.06 -1.77
CA ARG A 89 5.91 25.44 -2.92
C ARG A 89 6.15 23.96 -2.69
N ALA A 90 6.57 23.53 -1.50
CA ALA A 90 6.76 22.12 -1.19
C ALA A 90 5.47 21.28 -1.34
N LEU A 91 4.29 21.88 -1.12
CA LEU A 91 3.00 21.22 -1.29
C LEU A 91 2.52 21.15 -2.76
N PHE A 92 2.86 22.15 -3.58
CA PHE A 92 2.29 22.30 -4.93
C PHE A 92 3.29 22.14 -6.10
N TYR A 93 4.59 22.13 -5.82
CA TYR A 93 5.64 21.97 -6.83
C TYR A 93 6.08 20.50 -6.94
N GLY A 94 6.90 20.18 -7.94
CA GLY A 94 7.30 18.82 -8.21
C GLY A 94 8.07 18.16 -7.05
N PRO A 95 8.07 16.81 -6.97
CA PRO A 95 8.80 16.04 -5.96
C PRO A 95 10.24 16.51 -5.77
N GLY A 96 10.94 16.77 -6.88
CA GLY A 96 12.34 17.17 -6.90
C GLY A 96 12.59 18.63 -6.56
N TRP A 97 11.56 19.46 -6.32
CA TRP A 97 11.76 20.87 -6.05
C TRP A 97 12.43 21.13 -4.68
N CYS A 98 13.49 21.92 -4.68
CA CYS A 98 14.08 22.58 -3.52
C CYS A 98 14.27 24.09 -3.79
N PRO A 99 14.45 24.93 -2.76
CA PRO A 99 14.75 26.35 -2.96
C PRO A 99 15.94 26.55 -3.91
N GLY A 100 15.72 27.31 -4.99
CA GLY A 100 16.71 27.52 -6.06
C GLY A 100 16.58 26.60 -7.28
N SER A 101 15.83 25.50 -7.19
CA SER A 101 15.59 24.59 -8.32
C SER A 101 14.37 25.00 -9.18
N PRO A 102 14.25 24.48 -10.42
CA PRO A 102 13.06 24.65 -11.25
C PRO A 102 11.80 24.12 -10.58
N ARG A 103 10.62 24.63 -10.96
CA ARG A 103 9.32 24.26 -10.36
C ARG A 103 9.05 22.75 -10.31
N LEU A 104 9.51 21.97 -11.29
CA LEU A 104 9.28 20.52 -11.33
C LEU A 104 10.40 19.72 -10.64
N GLY A 105 11.42 20.41 -10.13
CA GLY A 105 12.68 19.80 -9.72
C GLY A 105 13.68 19.74 -10.85
N ASP A 106 14.88 19.26 -10.52
CA ASP A 106 15.96 19.01 -11.47
C ASP A 106 16.13 17.49 -11.66
N PRO A 107 15.80 16.92 -12.83
CA PRO A 107 15.98 15.50 -13.11
C PRO A 107 17.44 15.02 -13.00
N ASP A 108 18.41 15.94 -13.07
CA ASP A 108 19.82 15.63 -12.95
C ASP A 108 20.35 15.65 -11.51
N SER A 109 19.51 16.03 -10.56
CA SER A 109 19.86 16.05 -9.12
C SER A 109 20.02 14.65 -8.49
N PHE A 110 19.60 13.58 -9.17
CA PHE A 110 19.73 12.19 -8.70
C PHE A 110 20.28 11.26 -9.79
N PRO A 111 20.91 10.14 -9.40
CA PRO A 111 21.44 9.18 -10.38
C PRO A 111 20.32 8.50 -11.16
N ASP A 112 20.62 8.08 -12.40
CA ASP A 112 19.66 7.35 -13.22
C ASP A 112 19.36 5.96 -12.61
N ALA A 113 18.10 5.54 -12.77
CA ALA A 113 17.64 4.25 -12.32
C ALA A 113 18.23 3.13 -13.18
N THR A 114 18.86 2.14 -12.55
CA THR A 114 19.26 0.91 -13.26
C THR A 114 18.11 -0.09 -13.26
N ALA A 115 18.00 -0.91 -14.31
CA ALA A 115 16.97 -1.94 -14.38
C ALA A 115 17.15 -3.07 -13.34
N SER A 116 18.39 -3.28 -12.88
CA SER A 116 18.72 -4.29 -11.86
C SER A 116 18.52 -3.70 -10.45
N ARG A 117 17.28 -3.60 -10.00
CA ARG A 117 16.94 -3.21 -8.63
C ARG A 117 16.65 -4.43 -7.76
N ILE A 118 17.15 -4.41 -6.53
CA ILE A 118 16.79 -5.42 -5.53
C ILE A 118 15.34 -5.17 -5.14
N LYS A 119 14.47 -6.16 -5.37
CA LYS A 119 13.05 -6.06 -5.00
C LYS A 119 12.90 -6.25 -3.50
N TYR A 120 12.12 -5.38 -2.86
CA TYR A 120 11.69 -5.58 -1.49
C TYR A 120 10.92 -6.90 -1.38
N ASN A 121 11.41 -7.82 -0.54
CA ASN A 121 10.88 -9.18 -0.42
C ASN A 121 11.18 -9.72 0.99
N PRO A 122 10.51 -9.19 2.03
CA PRO A 122 10.67 -9.69 3.38
C PRO A 122 10.31 -11.18 3.44
N LYS A 123 11.03 -11.92 4.29
CA LYS A 123 10.88 -13.37 4.42
C LYS A 123 10.19 -13.68 5.74
N LEU A 124 8.92 -14.08 5.66
CA LEU A 124 8.18 -14.61 6.80
C LEU A 124 8.46 -16.10 6.99
N PRO A 125 8.37 -16.63 8.23
CA PRO A 125 8.33 -18.07 8.45
C PRO A 125 7.09 -18.68 7.78
N LEU A 126 7.16 -19.96 7.41
CA LEU A 126 6.10 -20.62 6.63
C LEU A 126 4.72 -20.54 7.28
N TRP A 127 4.65 -20.65 8.62
CA TRP A 127 3.37 -20.61 9.33
C TRP A 127 2.70 -19.23 9.23
N GLU A 128 3.48 -18.13 9.29
CA GLU A 128 2.96 -16.78 9.07
C GLU A 128 2.51 -16.59 7.63
N GLN A 129 3.25 -17.12 6.65
CA GLN A 129 2.83 -17.08 5.23
C GLN A 129 1.48 -17.77 5.03
N VAL A 130 1.29 -18.96 5.61
CA VAL A 130 0.02 -19.69 5.57
C VAL A 130 -1.07 -18.87 6.29
N TYR A 131 -0.77 -18.35 7.47
CA TYR A 131 -1.70 -17.55 8.26
C TYR A 131 -2.23 -16.31 7.51
N VAL A 132 -1.32 -15.48 6.98
CA VAL A 132 -1.71 -14.26 6.26
C VAL A 132 -2.43 -14.58 4.96
N THR A 133 -2.07 -15.69 4.29
CA THR A 133 -2.77 -16.16 3.09
C THR A 133 -4.20 -16.58 3.43
N LEU A 134 -4.41 -17.35 4.51
CA LEU A 134 -5.75 -17.73 4.95
C LEU A 134 -6.59 -16.51 5.31
N HIS A 135 -6.05 -15.56 6.07
CA HIS A 135 -6.76 -14.32 6.37
C HIS A 135 -7.05 -13.48 5.13
N PHE A 136 -6.16 -13.44 4.14
CA PHE A 136 -6.43 -12.79 2.86
C PHE A 136 -7.61 -13.45 2.12
N LEU A 137 -7.67 -14.79 2.06
CA LEU A 137 -8.80 -15.51 1.49
C LEU A 137 -10.11 -15.21 2.22
N ILE A 138 -10.07 -15.09 3.56
CA ILE A 138 -11.24 -14.69 4.35
C ILE A 138 -11.67 -13.25 4.01
N VAL A 139 -10.73 -12.32 3.82
CA VAL A 139 -11.05 -10.95 3.38
C VAL A 139 -11.77 -10.96 2.03
N LEU A 140 -11.36 -11.82 1.09
CA LEU A 140 -12.06 -11.98 -0.19
C LEU A 140 -13.49 -12.50 0.01
N ILE A 141 -13.70 -13.46 0.92
CA ILE A 141 -15.04 -13.95 1.27
C ILE A 141 -15.89 -12.82 1.85
N VAL A 142 -15.38 -12.06 2.83
CA VAL A 142 -16.09 -10.95 3.47
C VAL A 142 -16.41 -9.84 2.45
N GLN A 143 -15.49 -9.53 1.55
CA GLN A 143 -15.71 -8.58 0.46
C GLN A 143 -16.81 -9.08 -0.49
N GLN A 144 -16.79 -10.37 -0.87
CA GLN A 144 -17.81 -10.95 -1.72
C GLN A 144 -19.20 -10.93 -1.05
N VAL A 145 -19.28 -11.21 0.26
CA VAL A 145 -20.51 -11.08 1.05
C VAL A 145 -21.02 -9.64 1.02
N LEU A 146 -20.16 -8.65 1.30
CA LEU A 146 -20.54 -7.24 1.25
C LEU A 146 -21.09 -6.87 -0.12
N THR A 147 -20.44 -7.30 -1.20
CA THR A 147 -20.89 -7.00 -2.57
C THR A 147 -22.25 -7.63 -2.88
N LEU A 148 -22.49 -8.87 -2.46
CA LEU A 148 -23.78 -9.54 -2.70
C LEU A 148 -24.92 -8.98 -1.85
N GLN A 149 -24.61 -8.49 -0.65
CA GLN A 149 -25.60 -8.01 0.32
C GLN A 149 -25.63 -6.48 0.46
N LEU A 150 -24.92 -5.74 -0.41
CA LEU A 150 -24.74 -4.29 -0.29
C LEU A 150 -26.07 -3.55 -0.15
N MET A 151 -27.08 -3.97 -0.92
CA MET A 151 -28.41 -3.36 -0.92
C MET A 151 -29.30 -3.78 0.26
N SER A 152 -28.91 -4.82 0.99
CA SER A 152 -29.64 -5.36 2.15
C SER A 152 -29.09 -4.85 3.48
N PHE A 153 -27.83 -4.41 3.50
CA PHE A 153 -27.18 -3.89 4.69
C PHE A 153 -27.51 -2.43 4.97
N SER A 154 -27.54 -2.08 6.27
CA SER A 154 -27.56 -0.68 6.68
C SER A 154 -26.20 -0.02 6.37
N TRP A 155 -26.20 1.30 6.18
CA TRP A 155 -24.96 2.06 5.97
C TRP A 155 -23.92 1.87 7.09
N LEU A 156 -24.38 1.70 8.34
CA LEU A 156 -23.48 1.39 9.46
C LEU A 156 -22.82 0.02 9.28
N THR A 157 -23.57 -1.01 8.84
CA THR A 157 -23.02 -2.34 8.58
C THR A 157 -22.01 -2.31 7.43
N VAL A 158 -22.35 -1.60 6.34
CA VAL A 158 -21.43 -1.40 5.21
C VAL A 158 -20.13 -0.73 5.68
N LEU A 159 -20.22 0.32 6.51
CA LEU A 159 -19.05 0.99 7.07
C LEU A 159 -18.20 0.05 7.93
N VAL A 160 -18.83 -0.77 8.78
CA VAL A 160 -18.12 -1.77 9.60
C VAL A 160 -17.35 -2.76 8.71
N TYR A 161 -17.96 -3.26 7.64
CA TYR A 161 -17.29 -4.16 6.70
C TYR A 161 -16.12 -3.48 5.97
N ILE A 162 -16.30 -2.24 5.50
CA ILE A 162 -15.23 -1.47 4.85
C ILE A 162 -14.05 -1.27 5.81
N VAL A 163 -14.31 -0.83 7.04
CA VAL A 163 -13.28 -0.64 8.06
C VAL A 163 -12.59 -1.97 8.36
N PHE A 164 -13.34 -3.06 8.50
CA PHE A 164 -12.77 -4.39 8.74
C PHE A 164 -11.88 -4.86 7.59
N ILE A 165 -12.31 -4.67 6.34
CA ILE A 165 -11.53 -5.05 5.14
C ILE A 165 -10.25 -4.22 5.08
N LEU A 166 -10.34 -2.89 5.20
CA LEU A 166 -9.18 -1.99 5.16
C LEU A 166 -8.19 -2.27 6.30
N ALA A 167 -8.70 -2.48 7.52
CA ALA A 167 -7.88 -2.88 8.65
C ALA A 167 -7.20 -4.24 8.39
N SER A 168 -7.92 -5.21 7.85
CA SER A 168 -7.38 -6.55 7.57
C SER A 168 -6.24 -6.50 6.53
N VAL A 169 -6.43 -5.83 5.39
CA VAL A 169 -5.36 -5.73 4.37
C VAL A 169 -4.17 -4.90 4.87
N GLY A 170 -4.44 -3.86 5.68
CA GLY A 170 -3.39 -3.08 6.32
C GLY A 170 -2.59 -3.88 7.33
N ILE A 171 -3.25 -4.68 8.18
CA ILE A 171 -2.58 -5.52 9.18
C ILE A 171 -1.82 -6.67 8.50
N ILE A 172 -2.41 -7.34 7.50
CA ILE A 172 -1.71 -8.38 6.71
C ILE A 172 -0.41 -7.81 6.11
N GLY A 173 -0.47 -6.62 5.51
CA GLY A 173 0.71 -5.95 4.98
C GLY A 173 1.74 -5.57 6.05
N ALA A 174 1.29 -5.10 7.22
CA ALA A 174 2.15 -4.79 8.36
C ALA A 174 2.85 -6.04 8.93
N MET A 175 2.14 -7.16 9.00
CA MET A 175 2.72 -8.46 9.38
C MET A 175 3.75 -8.91 8.37
N TYR A 176 3.44 -8.78 7.08
CA TYR A 176 4.36 -9.12 5.99
C TYR A 176 5.65 -8.30 6.01
N ASP A 177 5.55 -7.04 6.42
CA ASP A 177 6.67 -6.14 6.58
C ASP A 177 7.35 -6.20 7.97
N GLY A 178 6.87 -7.07 8.87
CA GLY A 178 7.47 -7.29 10.19
C GLY A 178 7.29 -6.10 11.16
N TRP A 179 6.21 -5.33 11.05
CA TRP A 179 5.99 -4.17 11.90
C TRP A 179 5.67 -4.57 13.34
N TRP A 180 6.32 -3.91 14.30
CA TRP A 180 6.28 -4.27 15.73
C TRP A 180 4.87 -4.29 16.35
N TRP A 181 3.96 -3.45 15.86
CA TRP A 181 2.59 -3.35 16.36
C TRP A 181 1.62 -4.32 15.67
N ALA A 182 2.02 -4.96 14.57
CA ALA A 182 1.13 -5.79 13.77
C ALA A 182 0.51 -6.96 14.57
N PRO A 183 1.25 -7.67 15.44
CA PRO A 183 0.69 -8.70 16.33
C PRO A 183 -0.46 -8.19 17.21
N LEU A 184 -0.28 -7.00 17.80
CA LEU A 184 -1.27 -6.41 18.70
C LEU A 184 -2.52 -5.99 17.93
N ALA A 185 -2.34 -5.36 16.77
CA ALA A 185 -3.44 -4.98 15.91
C ALA A 185 -4.20 -6.20 15.37
N GLU A 186 -3.50 -7.30 15.08
CA GLU A 186 -4.10 -8.55 14.63
C GLU A 186 -4.94 -9.22 15.72
N ALA A 187 -4.44 -9.26 16.95
CA ALA A 187 -5.20 -9.74 18.10
C ALA A 187 -6.48 -8.91 18.31
N ALA A 188 -6.38 -7.58 18.25
CA ALA A 188 -7.51 -6.67 18.39
C ALA A 188 -8.54 -6.85 17.27
N ARG A 189 -8.09 -6.97 16.01
CA ARG A 189 -8.95 -7.21 14.85
C ARG A 189 -9.69 -8.54 14.97
N CYS A 190 -9.00 -9.60 15.41
CA CYS A 190 -9.61 -10.90 15.58
C CYS A 190 -10.64 -10.91 16.72
N ALA A 191 -10.34 -10.26 17.84
CA ALA A 191 -11.29 -10.09 18.94
C ALA A 191 -12.53 -9.30 18.49
N ALA A 192 -12.35 -8.23 17.73
CA ALA A 192 -13.46 -7.45 17.17
C ALA A 192 -14.35 -8.29 16.24
N TYR A 193 -13.75 -9.14 15.38
CA TYR A 193 -14.52 -10.09 14.58
C TYR A 193 -15.33 -11.05 15.44
N VAL A 194 -14.72 -11.65 16.49
CA VAL A 194 -15.42 -12.58 17.38
C VAL A 194 -16.61 -11.91 18.07
N VAL A 195 -16.42 -10.69 18.59
CA VAL A 195 -17.50 -9.92 19.23
C VAL A 195 -18.64 -9.67 18.24
N TYR A 196 -18.31 -9.24 17.02
CA TYR A 196 -19.29 -8.98 15.97
C TYR A 196 -20.05 -10.26 15.55
N ALA A 197 -19.32 -11.32 15.21
CA ALA A 197 -19.86 -12.56 14.66
C ALA A 197 -20.69 -13.37 15.68
N ARG A 198 -20.57 -13.11 16.99
CA ARG A 198 -21.45 -13.70 18.01
C ARG A 198 -22.84 -13.07 18.04
N ALA A 199 -22.95 -11.80 17.65
CA ALA A 199 -24.22 -11.07 17.64
C ALA A 199 -24.89 -11.09 16.26
N THR A 200 -24.08 -11.16 15.20
CA THR A 200 -24.53 -10.99 13.81
C THR A 200 -23.92 -12.07 12.92
N PRO A 201 -24.74 -12.88 12.20
CA PRO A 201 -24.23 -13.79 11.19
C PRO A 201 -23.47 -13.02 10.10
N VAL A 202 -22.30 -13.50 9.73
CA VAL A 202 -21.46 -12.85 8.71
C VAL A 202 -21.78 -13.41 7.34
N THR A 203 -22.06 -14.71 7.24
CA THR A 203 -22.37 -15.38 5.97
C THR A 203 -23.77 -16.00 6.03
N ALA A 204 -24.27 -16.42 4.86
CA ALA A 204 -25.51 -17.18 4.77
C ALA A 204 -25.33 -18.67 5.17
N LEU A 205 -24.12 -19.09 5.54
CA LEU A 205 -23.76 -20.49 5.80
C LEU A 205 -23.36 -20.67 7.27
N PRO A 206 -24.24 -21.19 8.15
CA PRO A 206 -23.96 -21.30 9.58
C PRO A 206 -22.70 -22.10 9.94
N LEU A 207 -22.38 -23.13 9.15
CA LEU A 207 -21.14 -23.89 9.32
C LEU A 207 -19.91 -23.02 9.06
N LEU A 208 -19.93 -22.21 8.00
CA LEU A 208 -18.83 -21.30 7.68
C LEU A 208 -18.66 -20.25 8.77
N ASP A 209 -19.75 -19.67 9.28
CA ASP A 209 -19.70 -18.73 10.39
C ASP A 209 -19.09 -19.36 11.66
N THR A 210 -19.44 -20.61 11.96
CA THR A 210 -18.85 -21.34 13.10
C THR A 210 -17.36 -21.59 12.92
N VAL A 211 -16.94 -21.98 11.71
CA VAL A 211 -15.53 -22.19 11.36
C VAL A 211 -14.75 -20.87 11.48
N LEU A 212 -15.26 -19.78 10.90
CA LEU A 212 -14.61 -18.47 10.97
C LEU A 212 -14.55 -17.96 12.41
N LEU A 213 -15.64 -18.03 13.16
CA LEU A 213 -15.68 -17.61 14.57
C LEU A 213 -14.62 -18.35 15.40
N THR A 214 -14.53 -19.68 15.23
CA THR A 214 -13.53 -20.51 15.91
C THR A 214 -12.11 -20.12 15.50
N TYR A 215 -11.88 -19.95 14.19
CA TYR A 215 -10.58 -19.56 13.65
C TYR A 215 -10.12 -18.22 14.21
N PHE A 216 -10.98 -17.18 14.17
CA PHE A 216 -10.68 -15.87 14.72
C PHE A 216 -10.51 -15.88 16.25
N ALA A 217 -11.24 -16.73 16.98
CA ALA A 217 -11.04 -16.89 18.43
C ALA A 217 -9.66 -17.48 18.74
N VAL A 218 -9.24 -18.51 18.01
CA VAL A 218 -7.89 -19.08 18.14
C VAL A 218 -6.82 -18.06 17.74
N SER A 219 -6.98 -17.37 16.61
CA SER A 219 -6.08 -16.30 16.16
C SER A 219 -5.92 -15.20 17.22
N THR A 220 -7.00 -14.82 17.90
CA THR A 220 -6.96 -13.83 19.00
C THR A 220 -6.03 -14.29 20.12
N LEU A 221 -6.13 -15.56 20.55
CA LEU A 221 -5.30 -16.10 21.63
C LEU A 221 -3.83 -16.17 21.22
N VAL A 222 -3.55 -16.65 20.00
CA VAL A 222 -2.20 -16.73 19.45
C VAL A 222 -1.54 -15.36 19.42
N TRP A 223 -2.19 -14.36 18.80
CA TRP A 223 -1.60 -13.05 18.63
C TRP A 223 -1.58 -12.21 19.91
N ALA A 224 -2.50 -12.45 20.85
CA ALA A 224 -2.41 -11.87 22.18
C ALA A 224 -1.17 -12.41 22.94
N SER A 225 -0.89 -13.71 22.86
CA SER A 225 0.29 -14.32 23.46
C SER A 225 1.60 -13.79 22.83
N GLU A 226 1.65 -13.72 21.49
CA GLU A 226 2.81 -13.16 20.79
C GLU A 226 3.05 -11.69 21.15
N SER A 227 1.97 -10.89 21.23
CA SER A 227 2.06 -9.48 21.63
C SER A 227 2.63 -9.30 23.03
N LEU A 228 2.20 -10.12 24.00
CA LEU A 228 2.73 -10.07 25.37
C LEU A 228 4.22 -10.44 25.41
N THR A 229 4.64 -11.41 24.60
CA THR A 229 6.04 -11.82 24.48
C THR A 229 6.90 -10.68 23.93
N LEU A 230 6.45 -10.03 22.86
CA LEU A 230 7.15 -8.89 22.26
C LEU A 230 7.28 -7.70 23.22
N LEU A 231 6.18 -7.34 23.90
CA LEU A 231 6.19 -6.25 24.89
C LEU A 231 7.15 -6.54 26.04
N GLY A 232 7.14 -7.77 26.56
CA GLY A 232 8.06 -8.20 27.61
C GLY A 232 9.53 -8.22 27.20
N LEU A 233 9.83 -8.43 25.91
CA LEU A 233 11.19 -8.28 25.36
C LEU A 233 11.61 -6.82 25.28
N THR A 234 10.76 -5.93 24.77
CA THR A 234 11.07 -4.49 24.70
C THR A 234 11.34 -3.87 26.06
N GLU A 235 10.60 -4.24 27.11
CA GLU A 235 10.87 -3.76 28.47
C GLU A 235 12.22 -4.23 29.02
N LYS A 236 12.63 -5.47 28.69
CA LYS A 236 13.94 -6.00 29.11
C LYS A 236 15.08 -5.27 28.41
N THR A 237 14.96 -5.01 27.11
CA THR A 237 15.98 -4.29 26.33
C THR A 237 16.12 -2.84 26.80
N ALA A 238 15.02 -2.17 27.13
CA ALA A 238 15.02 -0.80 27.65
C ALA A 238 15.63 -0.67 29.05
N LYS A 239 15.63 -1.74 29.86
CA LYS A 239 16.28 -1.78 31.19
C LYS A 239 17.77 -2.08 31.16
N LEU A 240 18.31 -2.47 30.00
CA LEU A 240 19.72 -2.83 29.80
C LEU A 240 20.54 -1.71 29.11
N GLN A 241 19.90 -0.59 28.76
CA GLN A 241 20.53 0.63 28.21
C GLN A 241 20.51 1.74 29.27
#